data_AF-A0A973X4T9-F1
#
_entry.id   AF-A0A973X4T9-F1
#
_cell.length_a   1.000
_cell.length_b   1.000
_cell.length_c   1.000
_cell.angle_alpha   90.00
_cell.angle_beta   90.00
_cell.angle_gamma   90.00
#
_symmetry.space_group_name_H-M   'P 1'
#
loop_
_entity.id
_entity.type
_entity.pdbx_description
1 polymer ?
#
loop_
_entity_poly.entity_id
_entity_poly.type
_entity_poly.pdbx_seq_one_letter_code
_entity_poly.pdbx_strand_id
1 'polypeptide(L)'
;MTEATLLIKKMPADLKDWLAAEAQRNHRSMNKETIRLLEEARSLRGQAGKPGRDAQSIASIVQAMQALPVQDARPLNEALYDAAGLPK
;
A
#
# COMPACT_ATOMS: atom_id res chain seq x y z
N MET A 1 -9.26 -29.88 -3.38
CA MET A 1 -9.17 -28.42 -3.62
C MET A 1 -10.60 -27.90 -3.58
N THR A 2 -10.91 -26.94 -2.72
CA THR A 2 -12.23 -26.31 -2.68
C THR A 2 -12.34 -25.33 -3.85
N GLU A 3 -13.24 -25.62 -4.80
CA GLU A 3 -13.54 -24.69 -5.90
C GLU A 3 -14.35 -23.51 -5.36
N ALA A 4 -13.94 -22.29 -5.72
CA ALA A 4 -14.65 -21.07 -5.37
C ALA A 4 -15.02 -20.32 -6.65
N THR A 5 -16.25 -19.81 -6.71
CA THR A 5 -16.75 -19.04 -7.87
C THR A 5 -16.78 -17.56 -7.54
N LEU A 6 -16.24 -16.74 -8.44
CA LEU A 6 -16.28 -15.27 -8.38
C LEU A 6 -17.02 -14.72 -9.61
N LEU A 7 -17.98 -13.82 -9.39
CA LEU A 7 -18.71 -13.13 -10.46
C LEU A 7 -18.52 -11.61 -10.33
N ILE A 8 -18.12 -10.96 -11.43
CA ILE A 8 -17.95 -9.51 -11.51
C ILE A 8 -19.11 -8.91 -12.30
N LYS A 9 -20.09 -8.30 -11.63
CA LYS A 9 -21.35 -7.83 -12.25
C LYS A 9 -21.24 -6.49 -13.00
N LYS A 10 -20.39 -5.58 -12.54
CA LYS A 10 -20.25 -4.22 -13.09
C LYS A 10 -18.81 -3.98 -13.53
N MET A 11 -18.32 -4.83 -14.44
CA MET A 11 -17.00 -4.66 -15.02
C MET A 11 -17.04 -3.51 -16.05
N PRO A 12 -16.15 -2.53 -15.96
CA PRO A 12 -15.97 -1.54 -17.02
C PRO A 12 -15.73 -2.23 -18.37
N ALA A 13 -16.37 -1.73 -19.44
CA ALA A 13 -16.34 -2.39 -20.75
C ALA A 13 -14.92 -2.42 -21.34
N ASP A 14 -14.19 -1.31 -21.18
CA ASP A 14 -12.78 -1.18 -21.53
C ASP A 14 -11.89 -2.23 -20.83
N LEU A 15 -12.14 -2.50 -19.55
CA LEU A 15 -11.41 -3.53 -18.81
C LEU A 15 -11.70 -4.93 -19.35
N LYS A 16 -12.96 -5.21 -19.71
CA LYS A 16 -13.34 -6.51 -20.32
C LYS A 16 -12.67 -6.69 -21.67
N ASP A 17 -12.67 -5.66 -22.51
CA ASP A 17 -12.07 -5.71 -23.85
C ASP A 17 -10.55 -5.90 -23.76
N TRP A 18 -9.91 -5.21 -22.80
CA TRP A 18 -8.49 -5.40 -22.51
C TRP A 18 -8.18 -6.83 -22.06
N LEU A 19 -8.96 -7.40 -21.13
CA LEU A 19 -8.79 -8.80 -20.69
C LEU A 19 -8.97 -9.80 -21.82
N ALA A 20 -9.92 -9.57 -22.73
CA ALA A 20 -10.14 -10.43 -23.89
C ALA A 20 -8.96 -10.37 -24.87
N ALA A 21 -8.43 -9.18 -25.14
CA ALA A 21 -7.26 -8.99 -25.98
C ALA A 21 -6.02 -9.66 -25.37
N GLU A 22 -5.82 -9.51 -24.06
CA GLU A 22 -4.70 -10.12 -23.34
C GLU A 22 -4.79 -11.66 -23.32
N ALA A 23 -5.98 -12.21 -23.11
CA ALA A 23 -6.22 -13.64 -23.17
C ALA A 23 -5.94 -14.22 -24.58
N GLN A 24 -6.34 -13.50 -25.62
CA GLN A 24 -6.08 -13.89 -27.01
C GLN A 24 -4.58 -13.90 -27.32
N ARG A 25 -3.84 -12.88 -26.89
CA ARG A 25 -2.37 -12.81 -27.03
C ARG A 25 -1.67 -13.98 -26.36
N ASN A 26 -2.15 -14.39 -25.20
CA ASN A 26 -1.57 -15.46 -24.41
C ASN A 26 -2.14 -16.85 -24.74
N HIS A 27 -2.97 -16.97 -25.78
CA HIS A 27 -3.66 -18.21 -26.21
C HIS A 27 -4.41 -18.92 -25.07
N ARG A 28 -5.10 -18.14 -24.22
CA ARG A 28 -5.82 -18.61 -23.04
C ARG A 28 -7.29 -18.19 -23.10
N SER A 29 -8.13 -18.91 -22.35
CA SER A 29 -9.49 -18.42 -22.10
C SER A 29 -9.43 -17.17 -21.21
N MET A 30 -10.39 -16.26 -21.39
CA MET A 30 -10.48 -15.03 -20.59
C MET A 30 -10.51 -15.32 -19.09
N ASN A 31 -11.23 -16.36 -18.66
CA ASN A 31 -11.27 -16.77 -17.24
C ASN A 31 -9.89 -17.22 -16.74
N LYS A 32 -9.16 -18.03 -17.52
CA LYS A 32 -7.83 -18.52 -17.14
C LYS A 32 -6.81 -17.39 -17.08
N GLU A 33 -6.89 -16.43 -17.99
CA GLU A 33 -6.03 -15.25 -17.98
C GLU A 33 -6.36 -14.30 -16.83
N THR A 34 -7.65 -14.09 -16.54
CA THR A 34 -8.09 -13.30 -15.39
C THR A 34 -7.57 -13.91 -14.08
N ILE A 35 -7.65 -15.24 -13.92
CA ILE A 35 -7.09 -15.92 -12.74
C ILE A 35 -5.57 -15.70 -12.65
N ARG A 36 -4.84 -15.87 -13.77
CA ARG A 36 -3.38 -15.65 -13.82
C ARG A 36 -3.02 -14.24 -13.36
N LEU A 37 -3.73 -13.22 -13.85
CA LEU A 37 -3.50 -11.82 -13.49
C LEU A 37 -3.80 -11.54 -12.01
N LEU A 38 -4.85 -12.17 -11.45
CA LEU A 38 -5.16 -12.06 -10.03
C LEU A 38 -4.08 -12.73 -9.15
N GLU A 39 -3.56 -13.88 -9.58
CA GLU A 39 -2.45 -14.58 -8.90
C GLU A 39 -1.15 -13.77 -8.96
N GLU A 40 -0.85 -13.18 -10.11
CA GLU A 40 0.28 -12.28 -10.29
C GLU A 40 0.16 -11.05 -9.39
N ALA A 41 -0.98 -10.38 -9.38
CA ALA A 41 -1.23 -9.25 -8.49
C ALA A 41 -1.15 -9.64 -7.01
N ARG A 42 -1.62 -10.84 -6.63
CA ARG A 42 -1.46 -11.38 -5.27
C ARG A 42 0.02 -11.59 -4.94
N SER A 43 0.79 -12.18 -5.85
CA SER A 43 2.22 -12.41 -5.67
C SER A 43 2.97 -11.10 -5.51
N LEU A 44 2.71 -10.12 -6.37
CA LEU A 44 3.29 -8.77 -6.29
C LEU A 44 2.96 -8.09 -4.96
N ARG A 45 1.72 -8.20 -4.45
CA ARG A 45 1.35 -7.68 -3.13
C ARG A 45 1.98 -8.45 -1.96
N GLY A 46 2.23 -9.74 -2.12
CA GLY A 46 2.94 -10.54 -1.12
C GLY A 46 4.43 -10.23 -1.06
N GLN A 47 5.03 -9.93 -2.22
CA GLN A 47 6.45 -9.57 -2.37
C GLN A 47 6.72 -8.09 -2.07
N ALA A 48 5.75 -7.21 -2.29
CA ALA A 48 5.74 -5.85 -1.78
C ALA A 48 5.61 -5.93 -0.25
N GLY A 49 6.72 -6.27 0.41
CA GLY A 49 6.80 -6.35 1.85
C GLY A 49 6.14 -5.12 2.44
N LYS A 50 5.22 -5.31 3.38
CA LYS A 50 4.82 -4.23 4.29
C LYS A 50 6.14 -3.59 4.77
N PRO A 51 6.28 -2.26 4.78
CA PRO A 51 7.49 -1.64 5.33
C PRO A 51 7.71 -2.31 6.67
N GLY A 52 8.80 -3.07 6.76
CA GLY A 52 9.09 -3.83 7.94
C GLY A 52 9.10 -2.82 9.07
N ARG A 53 8.32 -3.06 10.12
CA ARG A 53 8.65 -2.46 11.42
C ARG A 53 9.89 -3.17 11.93
N ASP A 54 10.98 -3.13 11.16
CA ASP A 54 12.24 -3.68 11.62
C ASP A 54 12.82 -2.68 12.61
N ALA A 55 13.27 -3.20 13.75
CA ALA A 55 13.83 -2.38 14.81
C ALA A 55 15.01 -1.53 14.28
N GLN A 56 15.69 -2.02 13.24
CA GLN A 56 16.81 -1.34 12.60
C GLN A 56 16.40 -0.09 11.82
N SER A 57 15.34 -0.11 11.00
CA SER A 57 14.89 1.12 10.33
C SER A 57 14.32 2.12 11.32
N ILE A 58 13.62 1.67 12.38
CA ILE A 58 13.16 2.55 13.45
C ILE A 58 14.35 3.22 14.14
N ALA A 59 15.38 2.46 14.51
CA ALA A 59 16.59 3.00 15.12
C ALA A 59 17.31 3.99 14.19
N SER A 60 17.37 3.69 12.90
CA SER A 60 17.99 4.56 11.89
C SER A 60 17.25 5.89 11.73
N ILE A 61 15.91 5.87 11.74
CA ILE A 61 15.08 7.08 11.72
C ILE A 61 15.32 7.91 12.98
N VAL A 62 15.31 7.29 14.16
CA VAL A 62 15.56 8.00 15.43
C VAL A 62 16.94 8.66 15.43
N GLN A 63 17.98 7.96 14.99
CA GLN A 63 19.33 8.49 14.91
C GLN A 63 19.41 9.67 13.92
N ALA A 64 18.78 9.57 12.76
CA ALA A 64 18.73 10.65 11.78
C ALA A 64 18.00 11.89 12.33
N MET A 65 16.87 11.69 13.03
CA MET A 65 16.12 12.79 13.65
C MET A 65 16.90 13.49 14.77
N GLN A 66 17.66 12.73 15.58
CA GLN A 66 18.50 13.30 16.64
C GLN A 66 19.69 14.12 16.11
N ALA A 67 20.15 13.85 14.89
CA ALA A 67 21.23 14.59 14.26
C ALA A 67 20.78 15.95 13.68
N LEU A 68 19.47 16.19 13.59
CA LEU A 68 18.94 17.46 13.09
C LEU A 68 19.15 18.59 14.11
N PRO A 69 19.46 19.82 13.65
CA PRO A 69 19.58 20.96 14.55
C PRO A 69 18.23 21.30 15.19
N VAL A 70 18.25 21.58 16.50
CA VAL A 70 17.07 22.04 17.24
C VAL A 70 16.74 23.47 16.80
N GLN A 71 15.58 23.66 16.16
CA GLN A 71 15.10 24.98 15.74
C GLN A 71 14.32 25.70 16.84
N ASP A 72 13.65 24.94 17.70
CA ASP A 72 12.84 25.45 18.80
C ASP A 72 13.06 24.58 20.03
N ALA A 73 13.60 25.19 21.10
CA ALA A 73 13.90 24.52 22.35
C ALA A 73 12.80 24.72 23.40
N ARG A 74 11.70 25.40 23.06
CA ARG A 74 10.57 25.57 23.97
C ARG A 74 10.00 24.19 24.33
N PRO A 75 9.61 23.98 25.59
CA PRO A 75 8.95 22.75 25.97
C PRO A 75 7.60 22.63 25.24
N LEU A 76 7.17 21.39 24.98
CA LEU A 76 6.02 21.08 24.14
C LEU A 76 4.73 21.78 24.61
N ASN A 77 4.56 21.95 25.92
CA ASN A 77 3.42 22.65 26.50
C ASN A 77 3.38 24.13 26.10
N GLU A 78 4.51 24.83 26.11
CA GLU A 78 4.60 26.23 25.70
C GLU A 78 4.44 26.40 24.18
N ALA A 79 4.81 25.38 23.42
CA ALA A 79 4.61 25.34 21.97
C ALA A 79 3.11 25.16 21.62
N LEU A 80 2.40 24.31 22.35
CA LEU A 80 1.01 23.94 22.04
C LEU A 80 -0.05 24.80 22.74
N TYR A 81 0.26 25.32 23.93
CA TYR A 81 -0.72 25.99 24.78
C TYR A 81 -0.27 27.41 25.16
N ASP A 82 -1.25 28.29 25.40
CA ASP A 82 -1.03 29.62 25.97
C ASP A 82 -0.91 29.59 27.51
N ALA A 83 -0.73 30.77 28.12
CA ALA A 83 -0.58 30.89 29.57
C ALA A 83 -1.85 30.50 30.36
N ALA A 84 -3.01 30.46 29.70
CA ALA A 84 -4.27 30.00 30.27
C ALA A 84 -4.48 28.48 30.07
N GLY A 85 -3.55 27.79 29.39
CA GLY A 85 -3.64 26.36 29.08
C GLY A 85 -4.57 26.03 27.90
N LEU A 86 -4.94 27.03 27.10
CA LEU A 86 -5.76 26.83 25.90
C LEU A 86 -4.87 26.53 24.69
N PRO A 87 -5.32 25.68 23.73
CA PRO A 87 -4.60 25.44 22.50
C PRO A 87 -4.39 26.75 21.74
N LYS A 88 -3.17 26.97 21.24
CA LYS A 88 -2.87 28.09 20.33
C LYS A 88 -3.39 27.85 18.92
#